data_AF-A0A0B7AEH3-F1
#
_entry.id   AF-A0A0B7AEH3-F1
#
_cell.length_a   1.000
_cell.length_b   1.000
_cell.length_c   1.000
_cell.angle_alpha   90.00
_cell.angle_beta   90.00
_cell.angle_gamma   90.00
#
_symmetry.space_group_name_H-M   'P 1'
#
loop_
_entity.id
_entity.type
_entity.pdbx_description
1 polymer ?
#
loop_
_entity_poly.entity_id
_entity_poly.type
_entity_poly.pdbx_seq_one_letter_code
_entity_poly.pdbx_strand_id
1 'polypeptide(L)'
;HPGGEEVLLEQGGQDATEAFEDVGHSTDARDLMNNYLVGDLHPDDRTKKTHTTNTGPSGEVIEPNSSSWTGWLLPIGIILGAVFAYRYIVSQSA
;
A
#
# COMPACT_ATOMS: atom_id res chain seq x y z
N HIS A 1 -13.45 -21.54 5.06
CA HIS A 1 -12.43 -21.35 4.01
C HIS A 1 -11.23 -22.24 4.33
N PRO A 2 -10.60 -22.94 3.36
CA PRO A 2 -9.50 -23.87 3.65
C PRO A 2 -8.25 -23.22 4.28
N GLY A 3 -8.00 -21.93 4.04
CA GLY A 3 -6.87 -21.18 4.59
C GLY A 3 -7.04 -20.65 6.02
N GLY A 4 -8.12 -20.99 6.72
CA GLY A 4 -8.46 -20.44 8.03
C GLY A 4 -9.54 -19.35 7.97
N GLU A 5 -9.92 -18.81 9.12
CA GLU A 5 -10.89 -17.70 9.22
C GLU A 5 -10.22 -16.34 9.36
N GLU A 6 -8.97 -16.33 9.84
CA GLU A 6 -8.16 -15.16 10.13
C GLU A 6 -8.02 -14.28 8.89
N VAL A 7 -7.70 -14.90 7.74
CA VAL A 7 -7.57 -14.21 6.46
C VAL A 7 -8.88 -13.57 5.98
N LEU A 8 -10.04 -14.11 6.38
CA LEU A 8 -11.35 -13.53 6.06
C LEU A 8 -11.67 -12.37 6.99
N LEU A 9 -11.32 -12.49 8.27
CA LEU A 9 -11.53 -11.45 9.28
C LEU A 9 -10.66 -10.22 8.99
N GLU A 10 -9.41 -10.42 8.57
CA GLU A 10 -8.49 -9.35 8.17
C GLU A 10 -9.00 -8.53 6.99
N GLN A 11 -9.74 -9.16 6.06
CA GLN A 11 -10.33 -8.51 4.89
C GLN A 11 -11.82 -8.15 5.10
N GLY A 12 -12.35 -8.34 6.31
CA GLY A 12 -13.76 -8.13 6.61
C GLY A 12 -14.16 -6.66 6.48
N GLY A 13 -15.20 -6.38 5.67
CA GLY A 13 -15.75 -5.03 5.52
C GLY A 13 -15.00 -4.13 4.54
N GLN A 14 -14.01 -4.66 3.82
CA GLN A 14 -13.28 -3.95 2.77
C GLN A 14 -13.28 -4.74 1.45
N ASP A 15 -12.75 -4.13 0.40
CA ASP A 15 -12.55 -4.82 -0.88
C ASP A 15 -11.36 -5.78 -0.79
N ALA A 16 -11.65 -7.08 -0.89
CA ALA A 16 -10.67 -8.16 -0.83
C ALA A 16 -10.22 -8.67 -2.22
N THR A 17 -10.57 -7.96 -3.30
CA THR A 17 -10.32 -8.43 -4.68
C THR A 17 -8.84 -8.70 -4.93
N GLU A 18 -7.94 -7.80 -4.51
CA GLU A 18 -6.49 -7.98 -4.69
C GLU A 18 -5.96 -9.21 -3.95
N ALA A 19 -6.30 -9.37 -2.67
CA ALA A 19 -5.89 -10.52 -1.87
C ALA A 19 -6.44 -11.85 -2.42
N PHE A 20 -7.66 -11.84 -2.97
CA PHE A 20 -8.26 -13.02 -3.57
C PHE A 20 -7.54 -13.44 -4.87
N GLU A 21 -7.20 -12.48 -5.73
CA GLU A 21 -6.53 -12.72 -7.02
C GLU A 21 -5.05 -13.08 -6.85
N ASP A 22 -4.35 -12.48 -5.88
CA ASP A 22 -2.93 -12.76 -5.59
C ASP A 22 -2.70 -14.22 -5.17
N VAL A 23 -3.64 -14.81 -4.43
CA VAL A 23 -3.59 -16.23 -4.03
C VAL A 23 -3.81 -17.17 -5.23
N GLY A 24 -4.51 -16.72 -6.27
CA GLY A 24 -4.80 -17.54 -7.45
C GLY A 24 -5.78 -18.69 -7.17
N HIS A 25 -6.95 -18.37 -6.61
CA HIS A 25 -8.00 -19.35 -6.32
C HIS A 25 -8.50 -20.10 -7.57
N SER A 26 -8.82 -21.39 -7.39
CA SER A 26 -9.36 -22.25 -8.46
C SER A 26 -10.74 -21.79 -8.96
N THR A 27 -11.15 -22.31 -10.12
CA THR A 27 -12.50 -22.08 -10.67
C THR A 27 -13.58 -22.50 -9.69
N ASP A 28 -13.43 -23.66 -9.04
CA ASP A 28 -14.38 -24.18 -8.07
C ASP A 28 -14.53 -23.22 -6.87
N ALA A 29 -13.45 -22.57 -6.45
CA ALA A 29 -13.50 -21.57 -5.37
C ALA A 29 -14.23 -20.30 -5.80
N ARG A 30 -14.08 -19.86 -7.06
CA ARG A 30 -14.86 -18.75 -7.63
C ARG A 30 -16.33 -19.11 -7.78
N ASP A 31 -16.65 -20.33 -8.18
CA ASP A 31 -18.02 -20.83 -8.26
C ASP A 31 -18.67 -20.91 -6.87
N LEU A 32 -17.90 -21.35 -5.87
CA LEU A 32 -18.34 -21.33 -4.48
C LEU A 32 -18.63 -19.91 -3.99
N MET A 33 -17.77 -18.92 -4.33
CA MET A 33 -17.96 -17.51 -3.98
C MET A 33 -19.30 -16.97 -4.49
N ASN A 34 -19.74 -17.36 -5.69
CA ASN A 34 -21.03 -16.94 -6.24
C ASN A 34 -22.23 -17.36 -5.38
N ASN A 35 -22.14 -18.49 -4.67
CA ASN A 35 -23.20 -18.94 -3.76
C ASN A 35 -23.33 -18.05 -2.50
N TYR A 36 -22.31 -17.24 -2.20
CA TYR A 36 -22.29 -16.31 -1.06
C TYR A 36 -22.51 -14.85 -1.47
N LEU A 37 -22.86 -14.58 -2.74
CA LEU A 37 -23.18 -13.23 -3.20
C LEU A 37 -24.51 -12.76 -2.62
N VAL A 38 -24.47 -11.74 -1.76
CA VAL A 38 -25.69 -11.15 -1.14
C VAL A 38 -26.16 -9.91 -1.89
N GLY A 39 -25.26 -9.20 -2.58
CA GLY A 39 -25.58 -8.00 -3.37
C GLY A 39 -24.33 -7.31 -3.90
N ASP A 40 -24.54 -6.22 -4.64
CA ASP A 40 -23.46 -5.41 -5.22
C ASP A 40 -23.21 -4.13 -4.43
N LEU A 41 -22.00 -3.60 -4.53
CA LEU A 41 -21.64 -2.28 -4.00
C LEU A 41 -22.52 -1.18 -4.62
N HIS A 42 -22.93 -0.20 -3.80
CA HIS A 42 -23.74 0.94 -4.23
C HIS A 42 -22.99 1.74 -5.33
N PRO A 43 -23.66 2.21 -6.40
CA PRO A 43 -23.00 2.87 -7.53
C PRO A 43 -22.13 4.07 -7.12
N ASP A 44 -22.54 4.84 -6.12
CA ASP A 44 -21.80 6.02 -5.62
C ASP A 44 -20.47 5.67 -4.94
N ASP A 45 -20.31 4.42 -4.51
CA ASP A 45 -19.11 3.92 -3.82
C ASP A 45 -18.17 3.14 -4.77
N ARG A 46 -18.63 2.80 -5.98
CA ARG A 46 -17.81 2.11 -7.00
C ARG A 46 -16.72 3.00 -7.59
N THR A 47 -16.92 4.31 -7.59
CA THR A 47 -15.84 5.25 -7.91
C THR A 47 -14.91 5.30 -6.73
N LYS A 48 -13.63 4.93 -6.93
CA LYS A 48 -12.56 4.89 -5.93
C LYS A 48 -12.45 6.23 -5.20
N LYS A 49 -13.31 6.49 -4.22
CA LYS A 49 -13.09 7.51 -3.21
C LYS A 49 -11.97 6.92 -2.38
N THR A 50 -10.83 7.60 -2.37
CA THR A 50 -9.83 7.41 -1.33
C THR A 50 -10.54 7.57 0.00
N HIS A 51 -10.96 6.46 0.60
CA HIS A 51 -11.49 6.44 1.95
C HIS A 51 -10.33 6.84 2.85
N THR A 52 -10.19 8.14 3.11
CA THR A 52 -9.60 8.61 4.35
C THR A 52 -10.48 8.04 5.44
N THR A 53 -10.00 7.00 6.11
CA THR A 53 -10.62 6.44 7.29
C THR A 53 -10.63 7.51 8.37
N ASN A 54 -11.73 8.25 8.48
CA ASN A 54 -11.98 9.15 9.60
C ASN A 54 -12.32 8.30 10.83
N THR A 55 -11.29 7.77 11.48
CA THR A 55 -11.39 7.20 12.84
C THR A 55 -11.10 8.29 13.85
N GLY A 56 -12.15 8.90 14.42
CA GLY A 56 -12.12 9.60 15.72
C GLY A 56 -11.49 11.01 15.77
N PRO A 57 -11.85 11.83 16.78
CA PRO A 57 -11.35 13.19 16.91
C PRO A 57 -9.96 13.21 17.54
N SER A 58 -9.17 14.23 17.18
CA SER A 58 -7.88 14.63 17.75
C SER A 58 -6.68 13.68 17.55
N GLY A 59 -5.97 13.94 16.45
CA GLY A 59 -4.58 13.51 16.25
C GLY A 59 -4.09 14.15 14.97
N GLU A 60 -3.48 15.32 15.08
CA GLU A 60 -2.77 15.98 13.99
C GLU A 60 -1.61 15.07 13.55
N VAL A 61 -1.87 14.17 12.60
CA VAL A 61 -0.82 13.50 11.85
C VAL A 61 -0.66 14.29 10.57
N ILE A 62 0.31 15.19 10.57
CA ILE A 62 0.91 15.69 9.34
C ILE A 62 1.56 14.45 8.69
N GLU A 63 0.82 13.73 7.84
CA GLU A 63 1.42 12.80 6.91
C GLU A 63 2.05 13.61 5.77
N PRO A 64 3.39 13.70 5.65
CA PRO A 64 3.94 14.05 4.36
C PRO A 64 3.62 12.87 3.45
N ASN A 65 2.80 13.12 2.43
CA ASN A 65 2.61 12.27 1.26
C ASN A 65 3.92 12.17 0.46
N SER A 66 4.99 11.70 1.11
CA SER A 66 6.29 11.49 0.48
C SER A 66 6.14 10.28 -0.43
N SER A 67 5.89 10.58 -1.70
CA SER A 67 5.72 9.61 -2.76
C SER A 67 6.96 8.72 -2.81
N SER A 68 6.81 7.42 -3.12
CA SER A 68 7.84 6.39 -2.95
C SER A 68 9.21 6.67 -3.61
N TRP A 69 9.29 7.63 -4.53
CA TRP A 69 10.53 8.14 -5.12
C TRP A 69 11.40 9.00 -4.18
N THR A 70 10.85 9.71 -3.19
CA THR A 70 11.65 10.58 -2.30
C THR A 70 12.42 9.80 -1.24
N GLY A 71 12.02 8.56 -0.93
CA GLY A 71 12.72 7.70 0.03
C GLY A 71 14.15 7.34 -0.39
N TRP A 72 14.42 7.31 -1.70
CA TRP A 72 15.76 7.00 -2.24
C TRP A 72 16.64 8.24 -2.40
N LEU A 73 16.07 9.45 -2.42
CA LEU A 73 16.84 10.68 -2.62
C LEU A 73 17.76 11.01 -1.43
N LEU A 74 17.34 10.66 -0.21
CA LEU A 74 18.10 10.92 1.01
C LEU A 74 19.41 10.10 1.07
N PRO A 75 19.42 8.75 0.87
CA PRO A 75 20.67 8.00 0.81
C PRO A 75 21.53 8.38 -0.41
N ILE A 76 20.92 8.66 -1.58
CA ILE A 76 21.66 9.08 -2.78
C ILE A 76 22.36 10.43 -2.56
N GLY A 77 21.69 11.39 -1.93
CA GLY A 77 22.24 12.71 -1.63
C GLY A 77 23.47 12.64 -0.71
N ILE A 78 23.44 11.80 0.32
CA ILE A 78 24.57 11.60 1.24
C ILE A 78 25.78 11.03 0.50
N ILE A 79 25.57 10.03 -0.36
CA ILE A 79 26.64 9.39 -1.14
C ILE A 79 27.29 10.40 -2.09
N LEU A 80 26.49 11.16 -2.85
CA LEU A 80 27.00 12.17 -3.77
C LEU A 80 27.77 13.28 -3.05
N GLY A 81 27.26 13.75 -1.90
CA GLY A 81 27.93 14.75 -1.07
C GLY A 81 29.29 14.28 -0.56
N ALA A 82 29.38 13.04 -0.07
CA ALA A 82 30.63 12.46 0.39
C ALA A 82 31.67 12.31 -0.73
N VAL A 83 31.24 11.86 -1.92
CA VAL A 83 32.13 11.73 -3.09
C VAL A 83 32.63 13.10 -3.56
N PHE A 84 31.76 14.11 -3.59
CA PHE A 84 32.13 15.47 -3.97
C PHE A 84 33.14 16.07 -2.98
N ALA A 85 32.89 15.95 -1.67
CA ALA A 85 33.79 16.42 -0.63
C ALA A 85 35.17 15.73 -0.70
N TYR A 86 35.19 14.41 -0.91
CA TYR A 86 36.42 13.65 -1.10
C TYR A 86 37.21 14.15 -2.31
N ARG A 87 36.55 14.32 -3.46
CA ARG A 87 37.20 14.83 -4.69
C ARG A 87 37.71 16.26 -4.52
N TYR A 88 36.96 17.10 -3.81
CA TYR A 88 37.35 18.49 -3.54
C TYR A 88 38.59 18.58 -2.64
N ILE A 89 38.64 17.80 -1.55
CA ILE A 89 39.79 17.76 -0.64
C ILE A 89 41.03 17.20 -1.36
N VAL A 90 40.88 16.11 -2.11
CA VAL A 90 41.98 15.51 -2.87
C VAL A 90 42.47 16.45 -3.96
N SER A 91 41.57 17.15 -4.66
CA SER A 91 41.95 18.15 -5.67
C SER A 91 42.63 19.39 -5.10
N GLN A 92 42.37 19.75 -3.83
CA GLN A 92 43.11 20.83 -3.17
C GLN A 92 44.48 20.38 -2.62
N SER A 93 44.68 19.06 -2.48
CA SER A 93 45.92 18.47 -1.98
C SER A 93 46.91 18.11 -3.10
N ALA A 94 46.55 18.37 -4.35
CA ALA A 94 47.36 18.19 -5.56
C ALA A 94 47.76 19.55 -6.13
#